data_AF-A0A7Y9XG24-F1
#
_entry.id   AF-A0A7Y9XG24-F1
#
_cell.length_a   1.000
_cell.length_b   1.000
_cell.length_c   1.000
_cell.angle_alpha   90.00
_cell.angle_beta   90.00
_cell.angle_gamma   90.00
#
_symmetry.space_group_name_H-M   'P 1'
#
loop_
_entity.id
_entity.type
_entity.pdbx_description
1 polymer ?
#
loop_
_entity_poly.entity_id
_entity_poly.type
_entity_poly.pdbx_seq_one_letter_code
_entity_poly.pdbx_strand_id
1 'polypeptide(L)'
;MNNDGHLDRITGTEGTGTDLGISFGGESGFAEPRTPGDLLGSSREGDEQVTAAVADFDGDGWLDLAIAAAAPVRGDDPVPPRVAELRLGPFSDRGAGQRTDELDLGTTSGLRVVDFDDDEHPDLASYYYDGDGVYGMGALLGGVEDGLSDQVERFSDFDFPGYNLGPRGPEGHLPPSASDRFHPACDT
;
A
#
# COMPACT_ATOMS: atom_id res chain seq x y z
N MET A 1 9.44 11.95 -5.85
CA MET A 1 8.06 11.76 -5.31
C MET A 1 7.31 13.07 -5.22
N ASN A 2 7.90 14.12 -4.65
CA ASN A 2 7.22 15.40 -4.41
C ASN A 2 7.51 16.46 -5.50
N ASN A 3 8.24 16.09 -6.56
CA ASN A 3 8.64 16.97 -7.68
C ASN A 3 9.40 18.24 -7.23
N ASP A 4 10.25 18.13 -6.21
CA ASP A 4 11.08 19.25 -5.75
C ASP A 4 12.47 19.32 -6.40
N GLY A 5 12.80 18.36 -7.27
CA GLY A 5 14.09 18.25 -7.95
C GLY A 5 15.19 17.60 -7.10
N HIS A 6 14.86 17.08 -5.91
CA HIS A 6 15.75 16.29 -5.07
C HIS A 6 15.40 14.80 -5.11
N LEU A 7 16.41 13.95 -4.91
CA LEU A 7 16.20 12.51 -4.84
C LEU A 7 15.53 12.15 -3.50
N ASP A 8 14.46 11.37 -3.56
CA ASP A 8 13.77 10.80 -2.40
C ASP A 8 14.17 9.32 -2.21
N ARG A 9 13.97 8.77 -1.01
CA ARG A 9 14.29 7.38 -0.68
C ARG A 9 13.10 6.64 -0.09
N ILE A 10 12.87 5.41 -0.56
CA ILE A 10 11.86 4.47 -0.04
C ILE A 10 12.56 3.31 0.68
N THR A 11 11.97 2.84 1.77
CA THR A 11 12.36 1.62 2.48
C THR A 11 11.13 0.84 2.94
N GLY A 12 11.29 -0.45 3.27
CA GLY A 12 10.22 -1.24 3.90
C GLY A 12 9.08 -1.66 2.96
N THR A 13 9.34 -1.68 1.66
CA THR A 13 8.38 -2.07 0.61
C THR A 13 8.07 -3.57 0.58
N GLU A 14 8.94 -4.41 1.17
CA GLU A 14 8.79 -5.86 1.17
C GLU A 14 7.72 -6.38 2.15
N GLY A 15 7.18 -5.55 3.03
CA GLY A 15 6.28 -5.95 4.12
C GLY A 15 4.80 -5.99 3.75
N THR A 16 3.95 -5.71 4.73
CA THR A 16 2.48 -5.49 4.62
C THR A 16 2.12 -3.99 4.61
N GLY A 17 3.11 -3.14 4.34
CA GLY A 17 2.93 -1.69 4.22
C GLY A 17 2.99 -0.92 5.54
N THR A 18 3.13 -1.57 6.71
CA THR A 18 3.35 -0.87 8.00
C THR A 18 4.75 -0.28 8.12
N ASP A 19 5.73 -0.93 7.50
CA ASP A 19 7.15 -0.59 7.62
C ASP A 19 7.64 0.37 6.53
N LEU A 20 6.73 0.83 5.66
CA LEU A 20 7.05 1.79 4.61
C LEU A 20 7.67 3.06 5.23
N GLY A 21 8.83 3.44 4.73
CA GLY A 21 9.51 4.68 5.10
C GLY A 21 9.79 5.52 3.86
N ILE A 22 9.38 6.78 3.88
CA ILE A 22 9.69 7.74 2.82
C ILE A 22 10.55 8.87 3.39
N SER A 23 11.81 8.92 2.98
CA SER A 23 12.72 10.03 3.29
C SER A 23 12.77 11.00 2.12
N PHE A 24 12.19 12.18 2.30
CA PHE A 24 12.22 13.24 1.30
C PHE A 24 13.59 13.89 1.21
N GLY A 25 14.04 14.13 -0.02
CA GLY A 25 15.31 14.78 -0.33
C GLY A 25 15.27 16.30 -0.12
N GLY A 26 16.46 16.90 -0.04
CA GLY A 26 16.63 18.35 0.02
C GLY A 26 18.09 18.74 -0.05
N GLU A 27 18.36 20.05 -0.03
CA GLU A 27 19.74 20.59 -0.06
C GLU A 27 20.64 20.04 1.05
N SER A 28 20.04 19.67 2.19
CA SER A 28 20.75 19.14 3.37
C SER A 28 20.80 17.60 3.41
N GLY A 29 20.40 16.92 2.34
CA GLY A 29 20.25 15.46 2.29
C GLY A 29 18.83 15.00 2.60
N PHE A 30 18.72 13.75 3.05
CA PHE A 30 17.43 13.11 3.33
C PHE A 30 16.88 13.52 4.70
N ALA A 31 15.59 13.87 4.74
CA ALA A 31 14.85 14.04 5.98
C ALA A 31 14.61 12.70 6.70
N GLU A 32 14.20 12.78 7.97
CA GLU A 32 13.75 11.61 8.73
C GLU A 32 12.61 10.89 7.98
N PRO A 33 12.61 9.54 7.91
CA PRO A 33 11.57 8.81 7.20
C PRO A 33 10.17 9.12 7.71
N ARG A 34 9.26 9.44 6.79
CA ARG A 34 7.83 9.56 7.04
C ARG A 34 7.23 8.15 7.02
N THR A 35 6.51 7.81 8.08
CA THR A 35 5.78 6.55 8.22
C THR A 35 4.42 6.61 7.50
N PRO A 36 3.69 5.49 7.30
CA PRO A 36 2.34 5.55 6.76
C PRO A 36 1.43 6.48 7.56
N GLY A 37 1.58 6.50 8.89
CA GLY A 37 0.82 7.40 9.76
C GLY A 37 1.12 8.88 9.53
N ASP A 38 2.35 9.24 9.18
CA ASP A 38 2.72 10.61 8.80
C ASP A 38 2.11 11.02 7.45
N LEU A 39 2.06 10.08 6.51
CA LEU A 39 1.55 10.25 5.16
C LEU A 39 0.02 10.26 5.09
N LEU A 40 -0.67 9.69 6.09
CA LEU A 40 -2.12 9.82 6.22
C LEU A 40 -2.56 11.28 6.39
N GLY A 41 -1.67 12.13 6.90
CA GLY A 41 -1.86 13.57 7.00
C GLY A 41 -2.98 13.93 7.98
N SER A 42 -3.80 14.92 7.61
CA SER A 42 -4.90 15.41 8.45
C SER A 42 -6.01 14.39 8.67
N SER A 43 -6.04 13.32 7.88
CA SER A 43 -7.05 12.26 8.01
C SER A 43 -6.75 11.31 9.16
N ARG A 44 -5.60 11.40 9.85
CA ARG A 44 -5.24 10.49 10.95
C ARG A 44 -6.14 10.68 12.17
N GLU A 45 -6.73 9.60 12.65
CA GLU A 45 -7.55 9.59 13.87
C GLU A 45 -7.08 8.53 14.87
N GLY A 46 -7.16 8.84 16.17
CA GLY A 46 -6.97 7.86 17.25
C GLY A 46 -5.69 7.01 17.18
N ASP A 47 -5.83 5.72 17.50
CA ASP A 47 -4.81 4.68 17.50
C ASP A 47 -4.87 3.80 16.23
N GLU A 48 -5.34 4.35 15.11
CA GLU A 48 -5.47 3.61 13.84
C GLU A 48 -4.16 2.97 13.39
N GLN A 49 -4.28 1.73 12.92
CA GLN A 49 -3.24 1.05 12.16
C GLN A 49 -3.29 1.57 10.72
N VAL A 50 -2.16 2.10 10.27
CA VAL A 50 -2.02 2.69 8.94
C VAL A 50 -1.03 1.85 8.15
N THR A 51 -1.44 1.45 6.94
CA THR A 51 -0.61 0.71 6.00
C THR A 51 -0.56 1.47 4.69
N ALA A 52 0.56 1.39 4.00
CA ALA A 52 0.73 2.07 2.73
C ALA A 52 1.65 1.29 1.79
N ALA A 53 1.44 1.51 0.50
CA ALA A 53 2.30 1.01 -0.57
C ALA A 53 2.49 2.11 -1.63
N VAL A 54 3.62 2.06 -2.34
CA VAL A 54 3.98 3.06 -3.35
C VAL A 54 4.47 2.36 -4.62
N ALA A 55 3.95 2.81 -5.75
CA ALA A 55 4.30 2.40 -7.11
C ALA A 55 3.79 3.47 -8.08
N ASP A 56 4.22 3.43 -9.33
CA ASP A 56 3.65 4.21 -10.43
C ASP A 56 2.41 3.46 -10.98
N PHE A 57 1.26 3.62 -10.32
CA PHE A 57 0.07 2.82 -10.61
C PHE A 57 -0.59 3.24 -11.91
N ASP A 58 -0.61 4.55 -12.22
CA ASP A 58 -1.20 5.09 -13.45
C ASP A 58 -0.22 5.21 -14.63
N GLY A 59 1.06 4.93 -14.42
CA GLY A 59 2.09 4.92 -15.46
C GLY A 59 2.49 6.32 -15.93
N ASP A 60 2.20 7.37 -15.14
CA ASP A 60 2.51 8.76 -15.49
C ASP A 60 3.98 9.13 -15.23
N GLY A 61 4.75 8.21 -14.62
CA GLY A 61 6.16 8.39 -14.28
C GLY A 61 6.39 8.98 -12.89
N TRP A 62 5.34 9.22 -12.11
CA TRP A 62 5.40 9.58 -10.70
C TRP A 62 5.01 8.42 -9.81
N LEU A 63 5.51 8.44 -8.58
CA LEU A 63 5.06 7.48 -7.58
C LEU A 63 3.75 7.95 -6.99
N ASP A 64 2.82 7.02 -6.91
CA ASP A 64 1.53 7.15 -6.24
C ASP A 64 1.60 6.53 -4.84
N LEU A 65 0.58 6.83 -4.02
CA LEU A 65 0.46 6.35 -2.66
C LEU A 65 -0.90 5.66 -2.46
N ALA A 66 -0.89 4.34 -2.34
CA ALA A 66 -2.02 3.58 -1.81
C ALA A 66 -1.93 3.58 -0.28
N ILE A 67 -2.99 3.98 0.42
CA ILE A 67 -3.00 4.11 1.87
C ILE A 67 -4.33 3.65 2.48
N ALA A 68 -4.24 2.88 3.56
CA ALA A 68 -5.39 2.44 4.33
C ALA A 68 -5.21 2.70 5.83
N ALA A 69 -6.29 3.10 6.50
CA ALA A 69 -6.32 3.32 7.94
C ALA A 69 -7.56 2.68 8.57
N ALA A 70 -7.34 1.77 9.52
CA ALA A 70 -8.40 1.07 10.24
C ALA A 70 -8.15 1.15 11.75
N ALA A 71 -9.24 1.12 12.54
CA ALA A 71 -9.09 0.95 13.98
C ALA A 71 -8.51 -0.45 14.28
N PRO A 72 -7.73 -0.61 15.36
CA PRO A 72 -7.16 -1.91 15.70
C PRO A 72 -8.24 -2.98 15.88
N VAL A 73 -8.02 -4.17 15.32
CA VAL A 73 -8.88 -5.33 15.55
C VAL A 73 -8.66 -5.83 16.99
N ARG A 74 -9.71 -5.76 17.83
CA ARG A 74 -9.65 -6.14 19.26
C ARG A 74 -10.37 -7.44 19.59
N GLY A 75 -10.86 -8.16 18.58
CA GLY A 75 -11.64 -9.39 18.70
C GLY A 75 -11.59 -10.22 17.42
N ASP A 76 -12.62 -11.02 17.20
CA ASP A 76 -12.85 -11.82 16.00
C ASP A 76 -13.63 -11.06 14.92
N ASP A 77 -14.22 -9.91 15.24
CA ASP A 77 -14.93 -9.09 14.26
C ASP A 77 -13.95 -8.27 13.40
N PRO A 78 -14.05 -8.36 12.07
CA PRO A 78 -13.22 -7.56 11.18
C PRO A 78 -13.66 -6.09 11.19
N VAL A 79 -12.69 -5.18 11.09
CA VAL A 79 -12.93 -3.73 11.10
C VAL A 79 -12.61 -3.18 9.72
N PRO A 80 -13.59 -2.65 8.97
CA PRO A 80 -13.30 -2.01 7.69
C PRO A 80 -12.48 -0.73 7.91
N PRO A 81 -11.58 -0.39 6.97
CA PRO A 81 -10.83 0.84 7.03
C PRO A 81 -11.76 2.05 6.90
N ARG A 82 -11.46 3.10 7.65
CA ARG A 82 -12.11 4.41 7.50
C ARG A 82 -11.53 5.17 6.30
N VAL A 83 -10.24 4.95 6.02
CA VAL A 83 -9.54 5.52 4.87
C VAL A 83 -9.05 4.37 4.01
N ALA A 84 -9.37 4.40 2.73
CA ALA A 84 -8.84 3.50 1.70
C ALA A 84 -8.73 4.32 0.42
N GLU A 85 -7.53 4.77 0.10
CA GLU A 85 -7.29 5.78 -0.93
C GLU A 85 -6.09 5.41 -1.81
N LEU A 86 -6.19 5.67 -3.11
CA LEU A 86 -5.06 5.84 -4.02
C LEU A 86 -4.85 7.33 -4.24
N ARG A 87 -3.66 7.82 -3.95
CA ARG A 87 -3.29 9.22 -4.11
C ARG A 87 -2.24 9.34 -5.20
N LEU A 88 -2.65 9.87 -6.35
CA LEU A 88 -1.79 9.97 -7.52
C LEU A 88 -0.71 11.02 -7.31
N GLY A 89 0.48 10.66 -7.76
CA GLY A 89 1.69 11.46 -7.66
C GLY A 89 1.65 12.70 -8.54
N PRO A 90 2.67 13.57 -8.41
CA PRO A 90 3.54 13.71 -7.24
C PRO A 90 2.74 14.03 -5.97
N PHE A 91 3.19 13.52 -4.82
CA PHE A 91 2.59 13.77 -3.50
C PHE A 91 3.53 14.47 -2.51
N SER A 92 2.95 15.24 -1.59
CA SER A 92 3.67 16.01 -0.56
C SER A 92 4.23 15.15 0.59
N ASP A 93 5.04 15.76 1.46
CA ASP A 93 5.58 15.15 2.70
C ASP A 93 4.52 14.75 3.76
N ARG A 94 3.26 15.10 3.50
CA ARG A 94 2.06 14.67 4.24
C ARG A 94 1.13 13.79 3.41
N GLY A 95 1.62 13.25 2.28
CA GLY A 95 0.92 12.32 1.42
C GLY A 95 -0.24 12.91 0.62
N ALA A 96 -0.40 14.24 0.53
CA ALA A 96 -1.40 14.82 -0.36
C ALA A 96 -0.91 14.77 -1.82
N GLY A 97 -1.63 14.05 -2.68
CA GLY A 97 -1.35 13.89 -4.11
C GLY A 97 -2.09 14.89 -5.00
N GLN A 98 -1.97 14.74 -6.31
CA GLN A 98 -2.67 15.56 -7.31
C GLN A 98 -4.15 15.19 -7.46
N ARG A 99 -4.45 13.90 -7.31
CA ARG A 99 -5.78 13.30 -7.33
C ARG A 99 -5.85 12.24 -6.22
N THR A 100 -7.06 12.03 -5.71
CA THR A 100 -7.34 10.96 -4.76
C THR A 100 -8.55 10.19 -5.25
N ASP A 101 -8.38 8.88 -5.39
CA ASP A 101 -9.45 7.94 -5.70
C ASP A 101 -9.70 7.04 -4.48
N GLU A 102 -10.97 6.71 -4.24
CA GLU A 102 -11.36 5.79 -3.16
C GLU A 102 -11.13 4.35 -3.62
N LEU A 103 -10.58 3.51 -2.74
CA LEU A 103 -10.35 2.10 -2.99
C LEU A 103 -11.33 1.26 -2.18
N ASP A 104 -11.97 0.28 -2.82
CA ASP A 104 -12.69 -0.77 -2.10
C ASP A 104 -11.70 -1.86 -1.69
N LEU A 105 -11.08 -1.74 -0.51
CA LEU A 105 -10.09 -2.72 -0.04
C LEU A 105 -10.68 -3.81 0.86
N GLY A 106 -12.00 -3.79 1.11
CA GLY A 106 -12.63 -4.62 2.13
C GLY A 106 -12.05 -4.37 3.53
N THR A 107 -12.00 -5.41 4.39
CA THR A 107 -11.46 -5.35 5.76
C THR A 107 -9.94 -5.50 5.79
N THR A 108 -9.26 -4.66 5.00
CA THR A 108 -7.82 -4.74 4.82
C THR A 108 -7.05 -4.45 6.11
N SER A 109 -5.92 -5.12 6.25
CA SER A 109 -4.98 -5.07 7.36
C SER A 109 -3.54 -4.90 6.87
N GLY A 110 -3.31 -4.94 5.55
CA GLY A 110 -2.00 -4.80 4.94
C GLY A 110 -2.08 -4.61 3.44
N LEU A 111 -1.08 -3.90 2.90
CA LEU A 111 -0.95 -3.58 1.49
C LEU A 111 0.43 -4.00 0.96
N ARG A 112 0.50 -4.44 -0.29
CA ARG A 112 1.78 -4.71 -0.98
C ARG A 112 1.65 -4.51 -2.49
N VAL A 113 2.69 -3.96 -3.09
CA VAL A 113 2.83 -3.90 -4.56
C VAL A 113 3.33 -5.24 -5.09
N VAL A 114 2.61 -5.78 -6.07
CA VAL A 114 2.82 -7.09 -6.67
C VAL A 114 2.57 -6.99 -8.18
N ASP A 115 2.77 -8.10 -8.87
CA ASP A 115 2.54 -8.28 -10.31
C ASP A 115 1.90 -9.67 -10.43
N PHE A 116 0.58 -9.73 -10.32
CA PHE A 116 -0.17 -10.98 -10.18
C PHE A 116 -0.45 -11.64 -11.53
N ASP A 117 -0.68 -10.84 -12.57
CA ASP A 117 -1.03 -11.32 -13.90
C ASP A 117 0.13 -11.22 -14.92
N ASP A 118 1.32 -10.83 -14.46
CA ASP A 118 2.54 -10.69 -15.26
C ASP A 118 2.34 -9.69 -16.43
N ASP A 119 1.55 -8.63 -16.24
CA ASP A 119 1.22 -7.64 -17.27
C ASP A 119 2.17 -6.43 -17.32
N GLU A 120 3.21 -6.42 -16.46
CA GLU A 120 4.18 -5.34 -16.30
C GLU A 120 3.59 -4.02 -15.75
N HIS A 121 2.41 -4.06 -15.13
CA HIS A 121 1.80 -2.95 -14.39
C HIS A 121 1.72 -3.32 -12.90
N PRO A 122 1.88 -2.36 -11.98
CA PRO A 122 1.81 -2.67 -10.56
C PRO A 122 0.38 -2.98 -10.13
N ASP A 123 0.22 -4.12 -9.47
CA ASP A 123 -0.99 -4.49 -8.76
C ASP A 123 -0.87 -4.16 -7.27
N LEU A 124 -2.01 -4.04 -6.60
CA LEU A 124 -2.09 -3.82 -5.16
C LEU A 124 -2.73 -5.03 -4.46
N ALA A 125 -1.92 -5.84 -3.78
CA ALA A 125 -2.43 -6.86 -2.87
C ALA A 125 -3.00 -6.22 -1.60
N SER A 126 -4.20 -6.65 -1.23
CA SER A 126 -4.92 -6.30 0.00
C SER A 126 -5.07 -7.55 0.87
N TYR A 127 -4.45 -7.53 2.05
CA TYR A 127 -4.52 -8.61 3.03
C TYR A 127 -5.62 -8.33 4.04
N TYR A 128 -6.63 -9.19 4.11
CA TYR A 128 -7.79 -8.96 4.97
C TYR A 128 -7.92 -10.00 6.07
N TYR A 129 -8.59 -9.58 7.13
CA TYR A 129 -9.13 -10.46 8.15
C TYR A 129 -10.64 -10.53 7.94
N ASP A 130 -11.19 -11.73 7.77
CA ASP A 130 -12.64 -11.96 7.55
C ASP A 130 -13.38 -12.37 8.83
N GLY A 131 -12.63 -12.51 9.93
CA GLY A 131 -13.14 -12.94 11.23
C GLY A 131 -12.95 -14.42 11.51
N ASP A 132 -13.24 -14.86 12.73
CA ASP A 132 -13.13 -16.25 13.19
C ASP A 132 -11.73 -16.89 12.96
N GLY A 133 -10.70 -16.05 12.84
CA GLY A 133 -9.33 -16.49 12.55
C GLY A 133 -9.06 -16.73 11.07
N VAL A 134 -9.94 -16.34 10.16
CA VAL A 134 -9.74 -16.44 8.71
C VAL A 134 -9.02 -15.20 8.18
N TYR A 135 -7.92 -15.43 7.49
CA TYR A 135 -7.16 -14.40 6.78
C TYR A 135 -7.19 -14.72 5.29
N GLY A 136 -7.24 -13.69 4.48
CA GLY A 136 -7.24 -13.85 3.03
C GLY A 136 -6.51 -12.74 2.32
N MET A 137 -6.51 -12.84 1.00
CA MET A 137 -5.89 -11.84 0.14
C MET A 137 -6.73 -11.65 -1.12
N GLY A 138 -6.93 -10.38 -1.48
CA GLY A 138 -7.38 -9.97 -2.80
C GLY A 138 -6.35 -9.05 -3.45
N ALA A 139 -6.57 -8.71 -4.71
CA ALA A 139 -5.79 -7.68 -5.39
C ALA A 139 -6.69 -6.73 -6.16
N LEU A 140 -6.22 -5.49 -6.31
CA LEU A 140 -6.68 -4.59 -7.35
C LEU A 140 -5.63 -4.69 -8.46
N LEU A 141 -6.07 -4.99 -9.67
CA LEU A 141 -5.17 -5.13 -10.81
C LEU A 141 -4.82 -3.76 -11.39
N GLY A 142 -3.58 -3.59 -11.83
CA GLY A 142 -3.11 -2.44 -12.60
C GLY A 142 -3.56 -2.50 -14.05
N GLY A 143 -2.96 -1.65 -14.90
CA GLY A 143 -3.20 -1.70 -16.35
C GLY A 143 -4.47 -1.01 -16.85
N VAL A 144 -5.19 -0.30 -15.98
CA VAL A 144 -6.30 0.58 -16.39
C VAL A 144 -5.81 2.02 -16.59
N GLU A 145 -6.48 2.79 -17.47
CA GLU A 145 -6.05 4.16 -17.88
C GLU A 145 -5.78 5.13 -16.72
N ASP A 146 -6.39 4.92 -15.56
CA ASP A 146 -6.32 5.78 -14.37
C ASP A 146 -5.72 5.05 -13.15
N GLY A 147 -4.97 3.96 -13.34
CA GLY A 147 -4.24 3.28 -12.26
C GLY A 147 -4.73 1.87 -11.92
N LEU A 148 -5.33 1.72 -10.74
CA LEU A 148 -5.83 0.44 -10.22
C LEU A 148 -7.31 0.20 -10.59
N SER A 149 -7.68 -1.06 -10.76
CA SER A 149 -9.08 -1.47 -10.97
C SER A 149 -9.96 -1.11 -9.78
N ASP A 150 -11.23 -0.74 -10.05
CA ASP A 150 -12.23 -0.43 -9.03
C ASP A 150 -12.82 -1.70 -8.35
N GLN A 151 -12.49 -2.88 -8.86
CA GLN A 151 -12.94 -4.17 -8.34
C GLN A 151 -11.78 -4.92 -7.69
N VAL A 152 -12.01 -5.48 -6.51
CA VAL A 152 -11.08 -6.45 -5.91
C VAL A 152 -11.29 -7.81 -6.55
N GLU A 153 -10.24 -8.33 -7.17
CA GLU A 153 -10.14 -9.76 -7.46
C GLU A 153 -9.80 -10.51 -6.18
N ARG A 154 -10.73 -11.34 -5.70
CA ARG A 154 -10.50 -12.20 -4.52
C ARG A 154 -9.92 -13.53 -4.96
N PHE A 155 -8.81 -13.91 -4.35
CA PHE A 155 -8.15 -15.18 -4.63
C PHE A 155 -8.43 -16.14 -3.48
N SER A 156 -9.47 -16.97 -3.62
CA SER A 156 -9.87 -17.96 -2.60
C SER A 156 -8.78 -18.98 -2.26
N ASP A 157 -7.78 -19.14 -3.14
CA ASP A 157 -6.62 -19.99 -2.90
C ASP A 157 -5.73 -19.47 -1.75
N PHE A 158 -5.94 -18.22 -1.31
CA PHE A 158 -5.25 -17.59 -0.19
C PHE A 158 -6.13 -17.39 1.04
N ASP A 159 -7.31 -18.01 1.12
CA ASP A 159 -8.08 -18.05 2.36
C ASP A 159 -7.46 -19.08 3.32
N PHE A 160 -6.73 -18.57 4.31
CA PHE A 160 -6.03 -19.39 5.29
C PHE A 160 -6.74 -19.33 6.65
N PRO A 161 -7.15 -20.49 7.20
CA PRO A 161 -7.45 -20.57 8.61
C PRO A 161 -6.19 -20.21 9.42
N GLY A 162 -6.32 -19.34 10.43
CA GLY A 162 -5.21 -18.74 11.16
C GLY A 162 -4.26 -19.74 11.85
N TYR A 163 -4.72 -20.97 12.07
CA TYR A 163 -3.90 -22.08 12.58
C TYR A 163 -2.92 -22.68 11.54
N ASN A 164 -3.04 -22.31 10.25
CA ASN A 164 -2.14 -22.73 9.18
C ASN A 164 -1.07 -21.69 8.81
N LEU A 165 -1.10 -20.49 9.40
CA LEU A 165 -0.22 -19.36 9.03
C LEU A 165 1.25 -19.52 9.49
N GLY A 166 1.56 -20.57 10.25
CA GLY A 166 2.91 -20.80 10.78
C GLY A 166 3.43 -19.63 11.64
N PRO A 167 4.73 -19.61 11.96
CA PRO A 167 5.31 -18.59 12.83
C PRO A 167 5.50 -17.21 12.15
N ARG A 168 5.34 -17.13 10.82
CA ARG A 168 5.44 -15.88 10.06
C ARG A 168 4.08 -15.20 9.86
N GLY A 169 2.99 -15.81 10.32
CA GLY A 169 1.66 -15.25 10.13
C GLY A 169 1.27 -15.17 8.65
N PRO A 170 0.32 -14.28 8.29
CA PRO A 170 -0.07 -14.03 6.90
C PRO A 170 1.15 -13.70 6.03
N GLU A 171 2.15 -13.01 6.61
CA GLU A 171 3.35 -12.54 5.92
C GLU A 171 4.18 -13.64 5.27
N GLY A 172 4.10 -14.87 5.78
CA GLY A 172 4.78 -16.03 5.22
C GLY A 172 4.19 -16.55 3.91
N HIS A 173 2.98 -16.11 3.55
CA HIS A 173 2.22 -16.58 2.40
C HIS A 173 2.02 -15.51 1.32
N LEU A 174 2.63 -14.35 1.52
CA LEU A 174 2.49 -13.22 0.60
C LEU A 174 3.30 -13.48 -0.67
N PRO A 175 2.76 -13.14 -1.86
CA PRO A 175 3.52 -13.16 -3.11
C PRO A 175 4.77 -12.28 -3.00
N PRO A 176 5.84 -12.56 -3.77
CA PRO A 176 7.02 -11.70 -3.82
C PRO A 176 6.64 -10.25 -4.08
N SER A 177 7.26 -9.30 -3.38
CA SER A 177 7.07 -7.88 -3.71
C SER A 177 7.64 -7.58 -5.09
N ALA A 178 6.94 -6.76 -5.86
CA ALA A 178 7.37 -6.31 -7.18
C ALA A 178 7.76 -4.82 -7.21
N SER A 179 7.75 -4.13 -6.06
CA SER A 179 7.97 -2.69 -5.93
C SER A 179 9.20 -2.17 -6.69
N ASP A 180 10.33 -2.89 -6.64
CA ASP A 180 11.57 -2.48 -7.31
C ASP A 180 11.47 -2.41 -8.84
N ARG A 181 10.46 -3.06 -9.45
CA ARG A 181 10.21 -3.00 -10.90
C ARG A 181 9.39 -1.79 -11.32
N PHE A 182 8.60 -1.24 -10.39
CA PHE A 182 7.59 -0.21 -10.66
C PHE A 182 7.97 1.15 -10.08
N HIS A 183 9.24 1.31 -9.71
CA HIS A 183 9.79 2.62 -9.41
C HIS A 183 10.24 3.28 -10.72
N PRO A 184 9.86 4.56 -10.96
CA PRO A 184 10.32 5.29 -12.12
C PRO A 184 11.85 5.23 -12.25
N ALA A 185 12.34 5.00 -13.46
CA ALA A 185 13.77 5.05 -13.73
C ALA A 185 14.30 6.45 -13.38
N CYS A 186 15.42 6.51 -12.66
CA CYS A 186 16.13 7.78 -12.50
C CYS A 186 16.70 8.16 -13.87
N ASP A 187 16.20 9.25 -14.47
CA ASP A 187 16.85 9.85 -15.63
C ASP A 187 18.30 10.22 -15.27
N THR A 188 19.26 9.62 -15.98
CA THR A 188 20.71 9.82 -15.80
C THR A 188 21.23 11.04 -16.55
#